data_AF-A0ABD0NA98-F1
#
_entry.id   AF-A0ABD0NA98-F1
#
_cell.length_a   1.000
_cell.length_b   1.000
_cell.length_c   1.000
_cell.angle_alpha   90.00
_cell.angle_beta   90.00
_cell.angle_gamma   90.00
#
_symmetry.space_group_name_H-M   'P 1'
#
loop_
_entity.id
_entity.type
_entity.pdbx_description
1 polymer ?
#
loop_
_entity_poly.entity_id
_entity_poly.type
_entity_poly.pdbx_seq_one_letter_code
_entity_poly.pdbx_strand_id
1 'polypeptide(L)'
;EYHIQVELLDWKRNPICNFQPEKALIPYGNNELWCQMTHVFKDYGPGVRFIRFTHGGVDTQFWAGHYGIRVTNSSVEIVPAKER
;
A
#
# COMPACT_ATOMS: atom_id res chain seq x y z
N GLU A 1 -8.31 2.99 -11.08
CA GLU A 1 -7.59 1.76 -10.63
C GLU A 1 -6.75 2.12 -9.41
N TYR A 2 -6.72 1.27 -8.37
CA TYR A 2 -5.86 1.47 -7.20
C TYR A 2 -4.64 0.55 -7.23
N HIS A 3 -3.47 1.10 -6.91
CA HIS A 3 -2.23 0.35 -6.75
C HIS A 3 -1.55 0.73 -5.43
N ILE A 4 -0.89 -0.26 -4.82
CA ILE A 4 -0.05 -0.08 -3.65
C ILE A 4 1.16 -1.01 -3.76
N GLN A 5 2.30 -0.49 -3.31
CA GLN A 5 3.54 -1.22 -3.15
C GLN A 5 4.20 -0.77 -1.85
N VAL A 6 4.53 -1.73 -1.00
CA VAL A 6 5.25 -1.49 0.26
C VAL A 6 6.51 -2.33 0.25
N GLU A 7 7.66 -1.72 0.50
CA GLU A 7 8.95 -2.40 0.50
C GLU A 7 9.69 -2.17 1.81
N LEU A 8 10.28 -3.23 2.36
CA LEU A 8 11.28 -3.13 3.41
C LEU A 8 12.65 -3.06 2.77
N LEU A 9 13.44 -2.05 3.13
CA LEU A 9 14.71 -1.76 2.48
C LEU A 9 15.89 -1.82 3.45
N ASP A 10 17.05 -2.21 2.94
CA ASP A 10 18.33 -2.15 3.66
C ASP A 10 18.86 -0.70 3.80
N TRP A 11 20.03 -0.54 4.43
CA TRP A 11 20.65 0.78 4.62
C TRP A 11 21.04 1.50 3.31
N LYS A 12 21.25 0.75 2.21
CA LYS A 12 21.51 1.29 0.87
C LYS A 12 20.23 1.54 0.08
N ARG A 13 19.05 1.32 0.68
CA ARG A 13 17.72 1.38 0.05
C ARG A 13 17.46 0.27 -0.97
N ASN A 14 18.16 -0.86 -0.89
CA ASN A 14 17.83 -2.04 -1.69
C ASN A 14 16.65 -2.80 -1.07
N PRO A 15 15.72 -3.33 -1.88
CA PRO A 15 14.60 -4.13 -1.37
C PRO A 15 15.07 -5.44 -0.73
N ILE A 16 14.59 -5.71 0.49
CA ILE A 16 14.73 -7.00 1.20
C ILE A 16 13.47 -7.84 0.98
N CYS A 17 12.29 -7.23 1.15
CA CYS A 17 11.01 -7.86 0.84
C CYS A 17 10.00 -6.79 0.38
N ASN A 18 8.96 -7.23 -0.32
CA ASN A 18 7.93 -6.34 -0.82
C ASN A 18 6.53 -6.95 -0.69
N PHE A 19 5.54 -6.09 -0.64
CA PHE A 19 4.13 -6.39 -0.76
C PHE A 19 3.58 -5.57 -1.93
N GLN A 20 3.10 -6.27 -2.96
CA GLN A 20 2.50 -5.69 -4.15
C GLN A 20 1.34 -6.59 -4.61
N PRO A 21 0.11 -6.37 -4.10
CA PRO A 21 -1.05 -7.15 -4.53
C PRO A 21 -1.43 -6.81 -5.96
N GLU A 22 -2.31 -7.63 -6.54
CA GLU A 22 -2.97 -7.28 -7.79
C GLU A 22 -3.72 -5.96 -7.65
N LYS A 23 -3.77 -5.22 -8.77
CA LYS A 23 -4.40 -3.91 -8.79
C LYS A 23 -5.90 -4.03 -8.55
N ALA A 24 -6.43 -3.20 -7.66
CA ALA A 24 -7.85 -3.24 -7.32
C ALA A 24 -8.65 -2.34 -8.28
N LEU A 25 -9.70 -2.90 -8.87
CA LEU A 25 -10.69 -2.16 -9.65
C LEU A 25 -11.79 -1.67 -8.70
N ILE A 26 -11.93 -0.35 -8.58
CA ILE A 26 -13.01 0.26 -7.80
C ILE A 26 -14.14 0.61 -8.77
N PRO A 27 -15.35 0.03 -8.64
CA PRO A 27 -16.45 0.29 -9.55
C PRO A 27 -16.91 1.75 -9.51
N TYR A 28 -17.23 2.31 -10.66
CA TYR A 28 -17.83 3.64 -10.78
C TYR A 28 -19.30 3.58 -10.34
N GLY A 29 -19.76 4.53 -9.51
CA GLY A 29 -21.17 4.65 -9.10
C GLY A 29 -21.56 4.01 -7.76
N ASN A 30 -20.63 3.33 -7.07
CA ASN A 30 -20.82 2.96 -5.67
C ASN A 30 -20.39 4.13 -4.79
N ASN A 31 -21.31 5.04 -4.48
CA ASN A 31 -21.10 6.09 -3.48
C ASN A 31 -20.71 5.44 -2.13
N GLU A 32 -19.42 5.39 -1.80
CA GLU A 32 -18.94 5.27 -0.40
C GLU A 32 -18.62 3.87 0.18
N LEU A 33 -18.13 2.91 -0.60
CA LEU A 33 -17.41 1.78 0.02
C LEU A 33 -15.92 2.11 0.15
N TRP A 34 -15.54 2.77 1.24
CA TRP A 34 -14.13 2.84 1.65
C TRP A 34 -13.62 1.43 1.88
N CYS A 35 -12.59 1.02 1.14
CA CYS A 35 -11.96 -0.28 1.32
C CYS A 35 -10.70 -0.14 2.17
N GLN A 36 -10.55 -1.00 3.17
CA GLN A 36 -9.33 -1.11 3.95
C GLN A 36 -8.47 -2.26 3.42
N MET A 37 -7.16 -2.02 3.32
CA MET A 37 -6.17 -3.04 3.02
C MET A 37 -5.16 -3.10 4.16
N THR A 38 -4.85 -4.32 4.62
CA THR A 38 -3.89 -4.55 5.71
C THR A 38 -2.90 -5.62 5.28
N HIS A 39 -1.62 -5.39 5.55
CA HIS A 39 -0.56 -6.37 5.37
C HIS A 39 0.38 -6.34 6.57
N VAL A 40 0.89 -7.50 6.97
CA VAL A 40 1.85 -7.62 8.08
C VAL A 40 3.09 -8.34 7.56
N PHE A 41 4.21 -7.65 7.50
CA PHE A 41 5.50 -8.27 7.30
C PHE A 41 5.94 -8.99 8.59
N LYS A 42 6.21 -10.28 8.49
CA LYS A 42 6.78 -11.11 9.57
C LYS A 42 7.97 -11.87 9.04
N ASP A 43 8.91 -12.20 9.93
CA ASP A 43 10.05 -13.05 9.63
C ASP A 43 10.83 -12.63 8.35
N TYR A 44 10.88 -11.32 8.09
CA TYR A 44 11.43 -10.72 6.86
C TYR A 44 12.96 -10.68 6.81
N GLY A 45 13.63 -11.32 7.76
CA GLY A 45 15.09 -11.34 7.88
C GLY A 45 15.70 -10.06 8.49
N PRO A 46 17.01 -10.08 8.79
CA PRO A 46 17.72 -8.94 9.35
C PRO A 46 18.00 -7.86 8.30
N GLY A 47 18.36 -6.66 8.77
CA GLY A 47 18.95 -5.60 7.91
C GLY A 47 18.00 -4.51 7.45
N VAL A 48 16.69 -4.61 7.73
CA VAL A 48 15.71 -3.56 7.43
C VAL A 48 16.07 -2.26 8.15
N ARG A 49 16.06 -1.15 7.41
CA ARG A 49 16.31 0.21 7.91
C ARG A 49 15.29 1.24 7.42
N PHE A 50 14.64 0.98 6.29
CA PHE A 50 13.61 1.88 5.76
C PHE A 50 12.38 1.09 5.30
N ILE A 51 11.25 1.79 5.27
CA ILE A 51 10.00 1.34 4.68
C ILE A 51 9.66 2.32 3.56
N ARG A 52 9.50 1.82 2.33
CA ARG A 52 9.00 2.61 1.20
C ARG A 52 7.55 2.24 0.97
N PHE A 53 6.65 3.19 1.24
CA PHE A 53 5.20 3.05 1.07
C PHE A 53 4.75 3.92 -0.11
N THR A 54 4.32 3.28 -1.19
CA THR A 54 3.88 3.96 -2.42
C THR A 54 2.48 3.47 -2.77
N HIS A 55 1.53 4.39 -2.93
CA HIS A 55 0.19 4.04 -3.37
C HIS A 55 -0.49 5.18 -4.13
N GLY A 56 -1.53 4.84 -4.87
CA GLY A 56 -2.28 5.81 -5.64
C GLY A 56 -3.11 5.15 -6.72
N GLY A 57 -3.46 5.91 -7.73
CA GLY A 57 -4.32 5.43 -8.79
C GLY A 57 -4.63 6.49 -9.81
N VAL A 58 -4.97 6.04 -11.00
CA VAL A 58 -5.35 6.90 -12.11
C VAL A 58 -6.85 6.78 -12.33
N ASP A 59 -7.47 7.90 -12.70
CA ASP A 59 -8.84 7.92 -13.20
C ASP A 59 -8.94 7.03 -14.44
N THR A 60 -9.88 6.08 -14.43
CA THR A 60 -10.09 5.19 -15.57
C THR A 60 -11.00 5.78 -16.64
N GLN A 61 -11.67 6.90 -16.35
CA GLN A 61 -12.58 7.58 -17.28
C GLN A 61 -11.94 8.79 -17.98
N PHE A 62 -10.70 9.14 -17.63
CA PHE A 62 -9.93 10.25 -18.21
C PHE A 62 -10.66 11.61 -18.17
N TRP A 63 -11.44 11.86 -17.12
CA TRP A 63 -12.16 13.09 -16.93
C TRP A 63 -11.26 14.24 -16.50
N ALA A 64 -11.55 15.43 -17.01
CA ALA A 64 -10.87 16.64 -16.59
C ALA A 64 -11.25 16.94 -15.12
N GLY A 65 -10.29 16.80 -14.21
CA GLY A 65 -10.45 17.07 -12.78
C GLY A 65 -9.88 15.96 -11.88
N HIS A 66 -10.30 15.95 -10.61
CA HIS A 66 -9.83 15.00 -9.60
C HIS A 66 -10.83 13.86 -9.36
N TYR A 67 -11.15 13.11 -10.42
CA TYR A 67 -12.12 12.00 -10.40
C TYR A 67 -11.50 10.61 -10.22
N GLY A 68 -10.17 10.56 -10.04
CA GLY A 68 -9.44 9.32 -9.77
C GLY A 68 -9.64 8.79 -8.34
N ILE A 69 -8.76 7.87 -7.94
CA ILE A 69 -8.84 7.25 -6.61
C ILE A 69 -8.70 8.28 -5.48
N ARG A 70 -9.42 8.06 -4.38
CA ARG A 70 -9.22 8.78 -3.12
C ARG A 70 -8.55 7.85 -2.12
N VAL A 71 -7.50 8.33 -1.48
CA VAL A 71 -6.75 7.58 -0.46
C VAL A 71 -6.64 8.42 0.80
N THR A 72 -6.78 7.77 1.95
CA THR A 72 -6.67 8.42 3.27
C THR A 72 -6.33 7.38 4.33
N ASN A 73 -6.12 7.83 5.57
CA ASN A 73 -5.90 6.99 6.75
C ASN A 73 -4.82 5.91 6.55
N SER A 74 -3.73 6.29 5.86
CA SER A 74 -2.60 5.40 5.62
C SER A 74 -1.69 5.39 6.84
N SER A 75 -1.38 4.20 7.36
CA SER A 75 -0.52 4.03 8.51
C SER A 75 0.52 2.94 8.28
N VAL A 76 1.63 3.07 8.98
CA VAL A 76 2.65 2.04 9.14
C VAL A 76 2.95 1.98 10.64
N GLU A 77 2.81 0.80 11.22
CA GLU A 77 2.97 0.58 12.65
C GLU A 77 4.01 -0.51 12.89
N ILE A 78 4.91 -0.26 13.83
CA ILE A 78 5.84 -1.27 14.34
C ILE A 78 5.24 -1.76 15.66
N VAL A 79 4.73 -2.98 15.65
CA VAL A 79 4.14 -3.62 16.82
C VAL A 79 5.07 -4.71 17.34
N PRO A 80 5.07 -4.99 18.66
CA PRO A 80 5.75 -6.17 19.19
C PRO A 80 5.29 -7.42 18.45
N ALA A 81 6.23 -8.34 18.19
CA ALA A 81 5.87 -9.65 17.68
C ALA A 81 4.91 -10.31 18.69
N LYS A 82 3.74 -10.77 18.24
CA LYS A 82 2.88 -11.59 19.09
C LYS A 82 3.70 -12.79 19.54
N GLU A 83 3.83 -12.99 20.85
CA GLU A 83 4.38 -14.22 21.41
C GLU A 83 3.61 -15.41 20.82
N ARG A 84 4.35 -16.46 20.45
CA ARG A 84 3.79 -17.67 19.83
C ARG A 84 2.86 -18.41 20.77
#